data_AF-A0A131Z9F7-F1
#
_entry.id   AF-A0A131Z9F7-F1
#
_cell.length_a   1.000
_cell.length_b   1.000
_cell.length_c   1.000
_cell.angle_alpha   90.00
_cell.angle_beta   90.00
_cell.angle_gamma   90.00
#
_symmetry.space_group_name_H-M   'P 1'
#
loop_
_entity.id
_entity.type
_entity.pdbx_description
1 polymer ?
#
loop_
_entity_poly.entity_id
_entity_poly.type
_entity_poly.pdbx_seq_one_letter_code
_entity_poly.pdbx_strand_id
1 'polypeptide(L)'
;GVRIFGRDKPGFADYMVWPFFPRVQAFATIFPELKPPTAEEFPHLHKWIEAMKKDKAVMTTLNEQYLLQHTKSVLDNNVDYDVGL
;
A
#
# COMPACT_ATOMS: atom_id res chain seq x y z
N GLY A 1 -11.92 -18.97 -3.84
CA GLY A 1 -11.86 -17.54 -3.52
C GLY A 1 -10.63 -17.27 -2.68
N VAL A 2 -9.96 -16.14 -2.90
CA VAL A 2 -8.89 -15.67 -1.99
C VAL A 2 -9.56 -15.27 -0.67
N ARG A 3 -9.11 -15.87 0.44
CA ARG A 3 -9.65 -15.58 1.78
C ARG A 3 -8.88 -14.42 2.38
N ILE A 4 -9.57 -13.33 2.68
CA ILE A 4 -9.04 -12.15 3.37
C ILE A 4 -9.30 -12.36 4.87
N PHE A 5 -8.26 -12.69 5.64
CA PHE A 5 -8.37 -13.16 7.05
C PHE A 5 -9.57 -14.11 7.31
N GLY A 6 -9.84 -15.03 6.38
CA GLY A 6 -10.93 -16.00 6.51
C GLY A 6 -12.32 -15.56 6.02
N ARG A 7 -12.47 -14.38 5.42
CA ARG A 7 -13.73 -13.84 4.87
C ARG A 7 -13.67 -13.61 3.36
N ASP A 8 -14.83 -13.46 2.73
CA ASP A 8 -14.99 -13.18 1.29
C ASP A 8 -14.82 -11.70 0.92
N LYS A 9 -14.85 -10.80 1.92
CA LYS A 9 -14.70 -9.34 1.75
C LYS A 9 -13.76 -8.77 2.82
N PRO A 10 -13.03 -7.68 2.54
CA PRO A 10 -12.26 -6.97 3.56
C PRO A 10 -13.12 -6.58 4.75
N GLY A 11 -12.58 -6.77 5.95
CA GLY A 11 -13.17 -6.35 7.21
C GLY A 11 -12.42 -5.19 7.85
N PHE A 12 -12.78 -4.87 9.09
CA PHE A 12 -12.17 -3.77 9.85
C PHE A 12 -10.64 -3.88 9.92
N ALA A 13 -10.12 -5.06 10.26
CA ALA A 13 -8.68 -5.29 10.39
C ALA A 13 -7.93 -5.03 9.07
N ASP A 14 -8.52 -5.44 7.93
CA ASP A 14 -7.95 -5.20 6.61
C ASP A 14 -7.79 -3.71 6.32
N TYR A 15 -8.82 -2.92 6.60
CA TYR A 15 -8.80 -1.48 6.37
C TYR A 15 -7.87 -0.73 7.33
N MET A 16 -7.69 -1.21 8.56
CA MET A 16 -6.76 -0.60 9.51
C MET A 16 -5.29 -0.90 9.18
N VAL A 17 -5.03 -2.04 8.54
CA VAL A 17 -3.67 -2.47 8.17
C VAL A 17 -3.28 -2.00 6.76
N TRP A 18 -4.25 -1.85 5.86
CA TRP A 18 -4.00 -1.48 4.46
C TRP A 18 -3.13 -0.23 4.24
N PRO A 19 -3.31 0.90 4.96
CA PRO A 19 -2.58 2.15 4.67
C PRO A 19 -1.04 2.04 4.72
N PHE A 20 -0.50 1.00 5.36
CA PHE A 20 0.94 0.75 5.40
C PHE A 20 1.48 0.12 4.10
N PHE A 21 0.67 -0.63 3.35
CA PHE A 21 1.14 -1.41 2.20
C PHE A 21 1.49 -0.57 0.97
N PRO A 22 0.69 0.45 0.58
CA PRO A 22 1.09 1.39 -0.45
C PRO A 22 2.42 2.10 -0.15
N ARG A 23 2.70 2.37 1.14
CA ARG A 23 3.96 2.99 1.56
C ARG A 23 5.16 2.07 1.33
N VAL A 24 5.00 0.75 1.43
CA VAL A 24 6.08 -0.21 1.12
C VAL A 24 6.58 -0.03 -0.32
N GLN A 25 5.68 0.18 -1.28
CA GLN A 25 6.07 0.44 -2.67
C GLN A 25 6.80 1.78 -2.84
N ALA A 26 6.33 2.83 -2.16
CA ALA A 26 7.02 4.12 -2.15
C ALA A 26 8.44 3.99 -1.56
N PHE A 27 8.59 3.28 -0.44
CA PHE A 27 9.90 3.03 0.16
C PHE A 27 10.81 2.18 -0.72
N ALA A 28 10.32 1.11 -1.36
CA ALA A 28 11.12 0.32 -2.28
C ALA A 28 11.58 1.10 -3.52
N THR A 29 10.83 2.15 -3.90
CA THR A 29 11.21 3.06 -5.00
C THR A 29 12.32 4.02 -4.57
N ILE A 30 12.33 4.46 -3.31
CA ILE A 30 13.30 5.43 -2.78
C ILE A 30 14.58 4.73 -2.29
N PHE A 31 14.42 3.56 -1.68
CA PHE A 31 15.47 2.74 -1.06
C PHE A 31 15.49 1.37 -1.77
N PRO A 32 16.22 1.21 -2.88
CA PRO A 32 16.20 -0.01 -3.70
C PRO A 32 16.64 -1.29 -2.95
N GLU A 33 17.34 -1.15 -1.83
CA GLU A 33 17.68 -2.23 -0.92
C GLU A 33 16.47 -2.82 -0.19
N LEU A 34 15.38 -2.05 -0.05
CA LEU A 34 14.11 -2.51 0.50
C LEU A 34 13.30 -3.20 -0.59
N LYS A 35 13.05 -4.50 -0.42
CA LYS A 35 12.27 -5.29 -1.37
C LYS A 35 10.83 -5.43 -0.90
N PRO A 36 9.82 -5.24 -1.79
CA PRO A 36 8.45 -5.54 -1.45
C PRO A 36 8.25 -7.05 -1.28
N PRO A 37 7.23 -7.50 -0.51
CA PRO A 37 6.93 -8.92 -0.35
C PRO A 37 6.62 -9.59 -1.70
N THR A 38 7.35 -10.65 -2.03
CA THR A 38 7.11 -11.42 -3.25
C THR A 38 6.08 -12.52 -3.04
N ALA A 39 5.49 -13.00 -4.15
CA ALA A 39 4.58 -14.15 -4.11
C ALA A 39 5.27 -15.46 -3.73
N GLU A 40 6.57 -15.58 -4.00
CA GLU A 40 7.39 -16.76 -3.67
C GLU A 40 7.64 -16.84 -2.16
N GLU A 41 7.97 -15.72 -1.54
CA GLU A 41 8.26 -15.65 -0.10
C GLU A 41 6.98 -15.60 0.74
N PHE A 42 5.97 -14.85 0.29
CA PHE A 42 4.74 -14.59 1.05
C PHE A 42 3.47 -14.76 0.21
N PRO A 43 3.15 -15.98 -0.25
CA PRO A 43 2.06 -16.23 -1.19
C PRO A 43 0.68 -15.79 -0.70
N HIS A 44 0.40 -15.92 0.60
CA HIS A 44 -0.87 -15.50 1.20
C HIS A 44 -0.97 -13.98 1.31
N LEU A 45 0.12 -13.32 1.73
CA LEU A 45 0.18 -11.87 1.82
C LEU A 45 0.05 -11.23 0.45
N HIS A 46 0.75 -11.77 -0.55
CA HIS A 46 0.67 -11.28 -1.92
C HIS A 46 -0.75 -11.39 -2.47
N LYS A 47 -1.43 -12.53 -2.25
CA LYS A 47 -2.85 -12.68 -2.62
C LYS A 47 -3.76 -11.68 -1.89
N TRP A 48 -3.48 -11.39 -0.62
CA TRP A 48 -4.23 -10.41 0.16
C TRP A 48 -4.02 -8.98 -0.37
N ILE A 49 -2.78 -8.59 -0.69
CA ILE A 49 -2.46 -7.29 -1.30
C ILE A 49 -3.23 -7.14 -2.62
N GLU A 50 -3.17 -8.14 -3.49
CA GLU A 50 -3.87 -8.13 -4.78
C GLU A 50 -5.40 -8.08 -4.64
N ALA A 51 -5.95 -8.62 -3.55
CA ALA A 51 -7.37 -8.52 -3.26
C ALA A 51 -7.74 -7.11 -2.75
N MET A 52 -6.94 -6.54 -1.85
CA MET A 52 -7.15 -5.18 -1.33
C MET A 52 -7.06 -4.11 -2.42
N LYS A 53 -6.11 -4.24 -3.36
CA LYS A 53 -6.00 -3.32 -4.51
C LYS A 53 -7.25 -3.28 -5.41
N LYS A 54 -8.11 -4.30 -5.35
CA LYS A 54 -9.36 -4.40 -6.10
C LYS A 54 -10.58 -3.95 -5.29
N ASP A 55 -10.40 -3.68 -3.99
CA ASP A 55 -11.49 -3.20 -3.15
C ASP A 55 -11.85 -1.75 -3.50
N LYS A 56 -13.16 -1.45 -3.51
CA LYS A 56 -13.65 -0.13 -3.91
C LYS A 56 -13.13 0.98 -3.00
N ALA A 57 -13.13 0.79 -1.68
CA ALA A 57 -12.71 1.83 -0.74
C ALA A 57 -11.21 2.13 -0.86
N VAL A 58 -10.42 1.09 -1.11
CA VAL A 58 -8.99 1.21 -1.41
C VAL A 58 -8.75 1.98 -2.70
N MET A 59 -9.39 1.58 -3.80
CA MET A 59 -9.20 2.22 -5.11
C MET A 59 -9.58 3.71 -5.08
N THR A 60 -10.61 4.09 -4.32
CA THR A 60 -11.05 5.49 -4.23
C THR A 60 -10.10 6.39 -3.43
N THR A 61 -9.20 5.82 -2.64
CA THR A 61 -8.31 6.58 -1.73
C THR A 61 -6.83 6.48 -2.10
N LEU A 62 -6.45 5.50 -2.93
CA LEU A 62 -5.07 5.26 -3.30
C LEU A 62 -4.63 6.13 -4.49
N ASN A 63 -3.63 6.98 -4.25
CA ASN A 63 -2.86 7.62 -5.31
C ASN A 63 -1.36 7.35 -5.08
N GLU A 64 -0.81 6.35 -5.77
CA GLU A 64 0.59 5.92 -5.59
C GLU A 64 1.59 7.02 -5.97
N GLN A 65 1.27 7.86 -6.96
CA GLN A 65 2.13 8.95 -7.41
C GLN A 65 2.26 10.05 -6.35
N TYR A 66 1.12 10.52 -5.82
CA TYR A 66 1.12 11.55 -4.78
C TYR A 66 1.72 11.02 -3.47
N LEU A 67 1.49 9.75 -3.14
CA LEU A 67 2.13 9.12 -1.99
C LEU A 67 3.65 9.10 -2.12
N LEU A 68 4.19 8.78 -3.31
CA LEU A 68 5.63 8.81 -3.56
C LEU A 68 6.20 10.23 -3.45
N GLN A 69 5.52 11.23 -4.02
CA GLN A 69 5.92 12.63 -3.95
C GLN A 69 5.94 13.16 -2.51
N HIS A 70 4.86 12.94 -1.76
CA HIS A 70 4.79 13.26 -0.34
C HIS A 70 5.87 12.52 0.47
N THR A 71 6.14 11.25 0.18
CA THR A 71 7.20 10.51 0.91
C THR A 71 8.58 11.12 0.68
N LYS A 72 8.87 11.59 -0.54
CA LYS A 72 10.13 12.31 -0.83
C LYS A 72 10.20 13.64 -0.07
N SER A 73 9.12 14.43 -0.07
CA SER A 73 9.08 15.73 0.62
C SER A 73 9.29 15.59 2.14
N VAL A 74 8.79 14.49 2.75
CA VAL A 74 9.07 14.13 4.14
C VAL A 74 10.55 13.84 4.37
N LEU A 75 11.19 13.07 3.50
CA LEU A 75 12.62 12.75 3.62
C LEU A 75 13.51 13.99 3.43
N ASP A 76 13.10 14.91 2.57
CA ASP A 76 13.79 16.18 2.31
C ASP A 76 13.55 17.23 3.40
N ASN A 77 12.80 16.89 4.46
CA ASN A 77 12.43 17.79 5.56
C ASN A 77 11.70 19.08 5.09
N ASN A 78 11.00 18.99 3.97
CA ASN A 78 10.20 20.05 3.38
C ASN A 78 8.82 19.48 3.01
N VAL A 79 8.06 19.09 4.03
CA VAL A 79 6.81 18.32 3.85
C VAL A 79 5.79 19.13 3.07
N ASP A 80 5.42 18.60 1.90
CA ASP A 80 4.38 19.14 1.05
C ASP A 80 3.06 18.40 1.29
N TYR A 81 2.10 19.08 1.91
CA TYR A 81 0.74 18.58 2.17
C TYR A 81 -0.24 18.91 1.03
N ASP A 82 0.18 19.71 0.06
CA ASP A 82 -0.64 20.18 -1.06
C ASP A 82 -0.41 19.35 -2.34
N VAL A 83 0.28 18.22 -2.22
CA VAL A 83 0.48 17.28 -3.34
C VAL A 83 -0.86 16.84 -3.91
N GLY A 84 -1.19 17.32 -5.10
CA GLY A 84 -2.42 16.97 -5.82
C GLY A 84 -3.61 17.90 -5.60
N LEU A 85 -3.43 19.02 -4.89
CA LEU A 85 -4.38 20.13 -4.79
C LEU A 85 -4.15 21.19 -5.87
#